data_AF-A0A1J3D1K7-F1
#
_entry.id   AF-A0A1J3D1K7-F1
#
_cell.length_a   1.000
_cell.length_b   1.000
_cell.length_c   1.000
_cell.angle_alpha   90.00
_cell.angle_beta   90.00
_cell.angle_gamma   90.00
#
_symmetry.space_group_name_H-M   'P 1'
#
loop_
_entity.id
_entity.type
_entity.pdbx_description
1 polymer ?
#
loop_
_entity_poly.entity_id
_entity_poly.type
_entity_poly.pdbx_seq_one_letter_code
_entity_poly.pdbx_strand_id
1 'polypeptide(L)'
;KWEKQGWPENWADYAVSKMALNAYSRVLARHYDGKKLSVNCFCPGFTRTSMTGGQGTRTTDEAAATVAKLVLLPPEKLTSGKFYICLQPTKIISKL
;
A
#
# COMPACT_ATOMS: atom_id res chain seq x y z
N LYS A 1 27.68 9.70 -8.47
CA LYS A 1 27.08 9.91 -7.13
C LYS A 1 25.56 9.98 -7.32
N TRP A 2 24.84 8.87 -7.09
CA TRP A 2 23.42 8.71 -7.46
C TRP A 2 22.51 9.73 -6.76
N GLU A 3 22.88 10.19 -5.56
CA GLU A 3 22.19 11.23 -4.75
C GLU A 3 21.76 12.49 -5.53
N LYS A 4 22.45 12.88 -6.60
CA LYS A 4 22.13 14.09 -7.39
C LYS A 4 21.21 13.85 -8.60
N GLN A 5 20.72 12.63 -8.80
CA GLN A 5 19.94 12.23 -9.99
C GLN A 5 18.43 12.11 -9.72
N GLY A 6 17.91 12.85 -8.72
CA GLY A 6 16.48 12.86 -8.38
C GLY A 6 16.01 11.66 -7.57
N TRP A 7 16.93 10.91 -6.94
CA TRP A 7 16.58 9.87 -5.98
C TRP A 7 16.08 10.49 -4.66
N PRO A 8 15.23 9.79 -3.90
CA PRO A 8 14.78 10.26 -2.59
C PRO A 8 15.96 10.51 -1.66
N GLU A 9 15.97 11.65 -0.97
CA GLU A 9 17.04 12.01 -0.03
C GLU A 9 17.06 11.10 1.21
N ASN A 10 15.87 10.61 1.62
CA ASN A 10 15.70 9.75 2.79
C ASN A 10 15.12 8.39 2.38
N TRP A 11 15.66 7.32 2.96
CA TRP A 11 15.20 5.94 2.77
C TRP A 11 15.04 5.53 1.30
N ALA A 12 16.01 5.90 0.45
CA ALA A 12 15.96 5.67 -0.99
C ALA A 12 15.76 4.18 -1.33
N ASP A 13 16.46 3.29 -0.64
CA ASP A 13 16.31 1.84 -0.74
C ASP A 13 14.89 1.36 -0.43
N TYR A 14 14.31 1.81 0.68
CA TYR A 14 12.93 1.50 1.04
C TYR A 14 11.94 2.04 0.00
N ALA A 15 12.08 3.30 -0.39
CA ALA A 15 11.21 3.95 -1.36
C ALA A 15 11.21 3.22 -2.71
N VAL A 16 12.40 2.82 -3.18
CA VAL A 16 12.56 2.06 -4.43
C VAL A 16 11.98 0.66 -4.31
N SER A 17 12.18 -0.02 -3.17
CA SER A 17 11.57 -1.33 -2.93
C SER A 17 10.04 -1.27 -2.98
N LYS A 18 9.43 -0.22 -2.42
CA LYS A 18 7.96 -0.04 -2.42
C LYS A 18 7.44 0.43 -3.77
N MET A 19 8.21 1.22 -4.52
CA MET A 19 7.91 1.54 -5.91
C MET A 19 7.87 0.27 -6.76
N ALA A 20 8.89 -0.58 -6.66
CA ALA A 20 8.97 -1.85 -7.38
C ALA A 20 7.81 -2.79 -7.01
N LEU A 21 7.47 -2.90 -5.72
CA LEU A 21 6.32 -3.67 -5.25
C LEU A 21 5.00 -3.18 -5.86
N ASN A 22 4.77 -1.86 -5.89
CA ASN A 22 3.58 -1.26 -6.49
C ASN A 22 3.52 -1.48 -8.01
N ALA A 23 4.66 -1.44 -8.71
CA ALA A 23 4.72 -1.74 -10.13
C ALA A 23 4.40 -3.23 -10.39
N TYR A 24 4.97 -4.12 -9.57
CA TYR A 24 4.78 -5.56 -9.71
C TYR A 24 3.34 -6.00 -9.43
N SER A 25 2.65 -5.41 -8.45
CA SER A 25 1.25 -5.72 -8.19
C SER A 25 0.35 -5.42 -9.40
N ARG A 26 0.66 -4.38 -10.19
CA ARG A 26 -0.05 -4.08 -11.45
C ARG A 26 0.22 -5.11 -12.55
N VAL A 27 1.44 -5.63 -12.63
CA VAL A 27 1.79 -6.73 -13.55
C VAL A 27 1.01 -7.98 -13.18
N LEU A 28 0.99 -8.35 -11.90
CA LEU A 28 0.21 -9.47 -11.39
C LEU A 28 -1.30 -9.28 -11.62
N ALA A 29 -1.84 -8.09 -11.35
CA ALA A 29 -3.25 -7.80 -11.57
C ALA A 29 -3.68 -8.05 -13.03
N ARG A 30 -2.84 -7.69 -14.00
CA ARG A 30 -3.07 -8.00 -15.43
C ARG A 30 -2.92 -9.49 -15.73
N HIS A 31 -1.95 -10.16 -15.13
CA HIS A 31 -1.72 -11.60 -15.33
C HIS A 31 -2.90 -12.46 -14.82
N TYR A 32 -3.59 -11.98 -13.78
CA TYR A 32 -4.75 -12.65 -13.17
C TYR A 32 -6.09 -12.07 -13.59
N ASP A 33 -6.12 -11.20 -14.61
CA ASP A 33 -7.37 -10.65 -15.12
C ASP A 33 -8.31 -11.79 -15.59
N GLY A 34 -9.58 -11.70 -15.22
CA GLY A 34 -10.59 -12.74 -15.43
C GLY A 34 -10.46 -14.01 -14.56
N LYS A 35 -9.43 -14.16 -13.72
CA LYS A 35 -9.18 -15.37 -12.91
C LYS A 35 -9.73 -15.34 -11.48
N LYS A 36 -10.70 -14.45 -11.20
CA LYS A 36 -11.31 -14.25 -9.86
C LYS A 36 -10.30 -13.98 -8.73
N LEU A 37 -9.16 -13.36 -9.07
CA LEU A 37 -8.14 -12.95 -8.10
C LEU A 37 -7.86 -11.45 -8.24
N SER A 38 -8.04 -10.70 -7.14
CA SER A 38 -7.70 -9.28 -7.07
C SER A 38 -6.33 -9.11 -6.40
N VAL A 39 -5.43 -8.39 -7.06
CA VAL A 39 -4.08 -8.10 -6.57
C VAL A 39 -3.92 -6.61 -6.36
N ASN A 40 -3.66 -6.19 -5.12
CA ASN A 40 -3.62 -4.79 -4.74
C ASN A 40 -2.49 -4.51 -3.74
N CYS A 41 -2.10 -3.24 -3.62
CA CYS A 41 -1.18 -2.77 -2.58
C CYS A 41 -1.91 -1.85 -1.60
N PHE A 42 -1.48 -1.86 -0.34
CA PHE A 42 -2.06 -1.04 0.72
C PHE A 42 -0.97 -0.34 1.52
N CYS A 43 -1.16 0.96 1.77
CA CYS A 43 -0.34 1.74 2.69
C CYS A 43 -1.09 1.95 4.01
N PRO A 44 -0.59 1.38 5.13
CA PRO A 44 -1.21 1.53 6.45
C PRO A 44 -1.04 2.95 7.02
N GLY A 45 -0.15 3.75 6.44
CA GLY A 45 0.31 5.03 6.99
C GLY A 45 1.41 4.84 8.03
N PHE A 46 1.71 5.91 8.78
CA PHE A 46 2.76 5.91 9.78
C PHE A 46 2.25 5.25 11.08
N THR A 47 2.43 3.94 11.18
CA THR A 47 1.87 3.08 12.24
C THR A 47 2.89 2.76 13.32
N ARG A 48 2.48 2.83 14.60
CA ARG A 48 3.29 2.50 15.79
C ARG A 48 3.65 1.02 15.82
N THR A 49 4.85 0.68 15.32
CA THR A 49 5.38 -0.69 15.24
C THR A 49 6.83 -0.72 15.70
N SER A 50 7.42 -1.91 15.83
CA SER A 50 8.87 -2.03 16.04
C SER A 50 9.70 -1.38 14.91
N MET A 51 9.23 -1.49 13.65
CA MET A 51 9.87 -0.88 12.48
C MET A 51 9.96 0.65 12.58
N THR A 52 9.02 1.29 13.26
CA THR A 52 9.00 2.74 13.47
C THR A 52 9.52 3.15 14.86
N GLY A 53 10.10 2.22 15.62
CA GLY A 53 10.55 2.47 16.99
C GLY A 53 9.41 2.89 17.93
N GLY A 54 8.20 2.39 17.70
CA GLY A 54 6.99 2.76 18.44
C GLY A 54 6.38 4.11 18.04
N GLN A 55 6.98 4.83 17.09
CA GLN A 55 6.47 6.10 16.60
C GLN A 55 5.37 5.90 15.55
N GLY A 56 4.42 6.82 15.48
CA GLY A 56 3.33 6.73 14.51
C GLY A 56 2.14 7.60 14.85
N THR A 57 1.46 8.07 13.80
CA THR A 57 0.18 8.77 13.90
C THR A 57 -0.99 7.80 14.07
N ARG A 58 -0.77 6.48 13.95
CA ARG A 58 -1.80 5.44 14.06
C ARG A 58 -1.36 4.25 14.90
N THR A 59 -2.32 3.57 15.52
CA THR A 59 -2.08 2.28 16.19
C THR A 59 -2.05 1.13 15.19
N THR A 60 -1.49 -0.01 15.60
CA THR A 60 -1.52 -1.26 14.82
C THR A 60 -2.95 -1.70 14.54
N ASP A 61 -3.84 -1.57 15.52
CA ASP A 61 -5.22 -2.02 15.43
C ASP A 61 -6.02 -1.17 14.44
N GLU A 62 -5.80 0.14 14.40
CA GLU A 62 -6.42 1.03 13.41
C GLU A 62 -5.99 0.67 11.97
N ALA A 63 -4.70 0.41 11.77
CA ALA A 63 -4.17 0.00 10.47
C ALA A 63 -4.71 -1.38 10.05
N ALA A 64 -4.74 -2.33 10.98
CA ALA A 64 -5.26 -3.68 10.77
C ALA A 64 -6.76 -3.69 10.45
N ALA A 65 -7.55 -2.92 11.21
CA ALA A 65 -8.99 -2.77 10.95
C ALA A 65 -9.25 -2.16 9.57
N THR A 66 -8.42 -1.22 9.12
CA THR A 66 -8.57 -0.62 7.80
C THR A 66 -8.29 -1.61 6.68
N VAL A 67 -7.20 -2.38 6.75
CA VAL A 67 -6.90 -3.38 5.71
C VAL A 67 -7.91 -4.52 5.74
N ALA A 68 -8.41 -4.93 6.90
CA ALA A 68 -9.47 -5.93 7.00
C ALA A 68 -10.74 -5.48 6.27
N LYS A 69 -11.17 -4.21 6.44
CA LYS A 69 -12.30 -3.65 5.69
C LYS A 69 -12.08 -3.67 4.18
N LEU A 70 -10.86 -3.41 3.72
CA LEU A 70 -10.51 -3.44 2.30
C LEU A 70 -10.58 -4.86 1.72
N VAL A 71 -10.00 -5.83 2.43
CA VAL A 71 -9.93 -7.24 1.98
C VAL A 71 -11.31 -7.90 2.00
N LEU A 72 -12.21 -7.46 2.89
CA LEU A 72 -13.58 -7.96 3.02
C LEU A 72 -14.58 -7.24 2.10
N LEU A 73 -14.13 -6.35 1.22
CA LEU A 73 -15.03 -5.76 0.22
C LEU A 73 -15.56 -6.87 -0.73
N PRO A 74 -16.83 -6.76 -1.17
CA PRO A 74 -17.33 -7.61 -2.24
C PRO A 74 -16.41 -7.55 -3.47
N PRO A 75 -16.15 -8.66 -4.17
CA PRO A 75 -15.26 -8.71 -5.32
C PRO A 75 -15.58 -7.64 -6.38
N GLU A 76 -16.86 -7.31 -6.56
CA GLU A 76 -17.35 -6.31 -7.52
C GLU A 76 -16.95 -4.87 -7.14
N LYS A 77 -16.67 -4.63 -5.86
CA LYS A 77 -16.26 -3.32 -5.33
C LYS A 77 -14.75 -3.18 -5.18
N LEU A 78 -13.99 -4.27 -5.34
CA LEU A 78 -12.54 -4.29 -5.20
C LEU A 78 -11.85 -4.39 -6.56
N THR A 79 -11.53 -3.24 -7.14
CA THR A 79 -10.75 -3.18 -8.39
C THR A 79 -9.33 -3.71 -8.16
N SER A 80 -8.86 -4.59 -9.05
CA SER A 80 -7.49 -5.13 -9.04
C SER A 80 -6.48 -4.12 -9.62
N GLY A 81 -5.22 -4.22 -9.20
CA GLY A 81 -4.11 -3.38 -9.69
C GLY A 81 -4.06 -1.97 -9.09
N LYS A 82 -4.70 -1.77 -7.93
CA LYS A 82 -4.80 -0.47 -7.25
C LYS A 82 -3.88 -0.38 -6.05
N PHE A 83 -3.43 0.84 -5.78
CA PHE A 83 -2.75 1.20 -4.53
C PHE A 83 -3.68 2.01 -3.63
N TYR A 84 -3.96 1.47 -2.44
CA TYR A 84 -4.86 2.05 -1.47
C TYR A 84 -4.10 2.72 -0.34
N ILE A 85 -4.52 3.93 0.05
CA ILE A 85 -3.96 4.65 1.18
C ILE A 85 -5.06 4.87 2.21
N CYS A 86 -4.77 4.52 3.46
CA CYS A 86 -5.58 4.99 4.58
C CYS A 86 -5.27 6.49 4.80
N LEU A 87 -6.18 7.37 4.43
CA LEU A 87 -6.05 8.82 4.70
C LEU A 87 -6.78 9.20 6.00
N GLN A 88 -7.87 8.50 6.33
CA GLN A 88 -8.68 8.67 7.55
C GLN A 88 -9.25 7.29 7.98
N PRO A 89 -9.66 7.10 9.26
CA PRO A 89 -10.18 5.81 9.77
C PRO A 89 -11.37 5.24 8.99
N THR A 90 -12.09 6.09 8.26
CA THR A 90 -13.31 5.77 7.52
C THR A 90 -13.17 5.90 6.00
N LYS A 91 -12.05 6.43 5.48
CA LYS A 91 -11.90 6.75 4.06
C LYS A 91 -10.65 6.12 3.47
N ILE A 92 -10.87 5.04 2.71
CA ILE A 92 -9.88 4.39 1.88
C ILE A 92 -10.00 4.99 0.47
N ILE A 93 -8.91 5.53 -0.05
CA ILE A 93 -8.86 6.09 -1.41
C ILE A 93 -7.78 5.32 -2.19
N SER A 94 -8.07 4.96 -3.43
CA SER A 94 -7.05 4.50 -4.36
C SER A 94 -6.31 5.72 -4.92
N LYS A 95 -4.99 5.76 -4.75
CA LYS A 95 -4.12 6.67 -5.48
C LYS A 95 -3.31 5.82 -6.44
N LEU A 96 -3.48 6.05 -7.75
CA LEU A 96 -2.96 5.26 -8.87
C LEU A 96 -3.84 4.04 -9.21
#